data_AF-A0A0F7FGK2-F1
#
_entry.id   AF-A0A0F7FGK2-F1
#
_cell.length_a   1.000
_cell.length_b   1.000
_cell.length_c   1.000
_cell.angle_alpha   90.00
_cell.angle_beta   90.00
_cell.angle_gamma   90.00
#
_symmetry.space_group_name_H-M   'P 1'
#
loop_
_entity.id
_entity.type
_entity.pdbx_description
1 polymer ?
#
loop_
_entity_poly.entity_id
_entity_poly.type
_entity_poly.pdbx_seq_one_letter_code
_entity_poly.pdbx_strand_id
1 'polypeptide(L)'
;MNIKRNIKRVMIVGSMIVAISFGGNTWGSSTVNASPVAKLSLSAASTDRDNLLEALKQPSGEDLYYSLYEGKSLAKVASENSADVQQVIDLQTKQLTRQLDQRLASGGITLEQYKAYMAEVPDIIRSSVYSL
;
A
#
# COMPACT_ATOMS: atom_id res chain seq x y z
N MET A 1 9.26 -50.41 24.23
CA MET A 1 8.34 -51.22 23.40
C MET A 1 7.73 -50.27 22.37
N ASN A 2 8.34 -50.11 21.19
CA ASN A 2 7.94 -50.80 19.93
C ASN A 2 6.42 -50.66 19.69
N ILE A 3 5.96 -49.97 18.64
CA ILE A 3 5.80 -50.58 17.31
C ILE A 3 6.01 -49.55 16.18
N LYS A 4 6.97 -49.88 15.31
CA LYS A 4 7.10 -49.43 13.92
C LYS A 4 5.82 -49.71 13.13
N ARG A 5 5.37 -48.78 12.28
CA ARG A 5 4.66 -49.16 11.05
C ARG A 5 5.22 -48.41 9.86
N ASN A 6 5.71 -49.22 8.93
CA ASN A 6 6.51 -48.91 7.76
C ASN A 6 5.71 -48.13 6.70
N ILE A 7 6.35 -47.11 6.16
CA ILE A 7 6.43 -46.79 4.73
C ILE A 7 6.31 -48.02 3.82
N LYS A 8 5.41 -47.96 2.84
CA LYS A 8 5.61 -48.36 1.43
C LYS A 8 4.26 -48.67 0.78
N ARG A 9 3.89 -47.78 -0.15
CA ARG A 9 3.27 -48.01 -1.47
C ARG A 9 2.35 -46.80 -1.74
N VAL A 10 2.87 -45.73 -2.36
CA VAL A 10 3.10 -45.61 -3.82
C VAL A 10 1.76 -45.63 -4.56
N MET A 11 1.51 -44.52 -5.28
CA MET A 11 0.73 -44.42 -6.52
C MET A 11 -0.79 -44.26 -6.41
N ILE A 12 -1.24 -42.99 -6.46
CA ILE A 12 -2.29 -42.42 -7.35
C ILE A 12 -1.91 -40.92 -7.45
N VAL A 13 -0.89 -40.56 -8.21
CA VAL A 13 -1.05 -39.98 -9.55
C VAL A 13 -2.34 -40.41 -10.23
N GLY A 14 -3.32 -39.51 -10.28
CA GLY A 14 -4.57 -39.76 -11.00
C GLY A 14 -5.59 -38.66 -10.76
N SER A 15 -5.65 -37.72 -11.70
CA SER A 15 -6.88 -37.00 -12.04
C SER A 15 -7.31 -35.87 -11.10
N MET A 16 -6.62 -34.74 -11.17
CA MET A 16 -7.35 -33.49 -11.35
C MET A 16 -6.74 -32.72 -12.51
N ILE A 17 -7.04 -33.18 -13.73
CA ILE A 17 -6.91 -32.35 -14.92
C ILE A 17 -8.07 -31.35 -14.83
N VAL A 18 -7.80 -30.17 -14.28
CA VAL A 18 -8.66 -29.01 -14.52
C VAL A 18 -8.31 -28.54 -15.93
N ALA A 19 -9.08 -29.02 -16.90
CA ALA A 19 -9.08 -28.50 -18.26
C ALA A 19 -9.68 -27.09 -18.23
N ILE A 20 -8.86 -26.07 -18.01
CA ILE A 20 -9.22 -24.73 -18.46
C ILE A 20 -8.68 -24.63 -19.88
N SER A 21 -9.57 -24.91 -20.82
CA SER A 21 -9.39 -24.65 -22.24
C SER A 21 -8.79 -23.26 -22.45
N PHE A 22 -7.55 -23.21 -22.95
CA PHE A 22 -7.07 -22.05 -23.71
C PHE A 22 -7.70 -22.13 -25.10
N GLY A 23 -8.99 -21.77 -25.18
CA GLY A 23 -9.71 -21.59 -26.42
C GLY A 23 -10.32 -20.20 -26.42
N GLY A 24 -9.68 -19.25 -27.11
CA GLY A 24 -10.25 -17.91 -27.26
C GLY A 24 -9.24 -16.83 -27.57
N ASN A 25 -8.65 -16.87 -28.77
CA ASN A 25 -8.32 -15.63 -29.45
C ASN A 25 -9.64 -14.92 -29.78
N THR A 26 -10.16 -14.10 -28.86
CA THR A 26 -11.16 -13.07 -29.19
C THR A 26 -10.54 -11.71 -28.97
N TRP A 27 -9.74 -11.34 -29.97
CA TRP A 27 -9.47 -9.95 -30.32
C TRP A 27 -10.83 -9.25 -30.48
N GLY A 28 -11.17 -8.33 -29.58
CA GLY A 28 -12.39 -7.53 -29.72
C GLY A 28 -13.08 -7.21 -28.40
N SER A 29 -12.89 -5.96 -27.97
CA SER A 29 -13.65 -5.25 -26.93
C SER A 29 -13.43 -5.72 -25.49
N SER A 30 -12.37 -5.18 -24.88
CA SER A 30 -12.22 -5.07 -23.44
C SER A 30 -13.29 -4.14 -22.86
N THR A 31 -14.51 -4.65 -22.72
CA THR A 31 -15.56 -4.07 -21.87
C THR A 31 -15.86 -5.04 -20.73
N VAL A 32 -14.81 -5.55 -20.08
CA VAL A 32 -14.96 -6.00 -18.71
C VAL A 32 -15.03 -4.73 -17.86
N ASN A 33 -16.20 -4.49 -17.29
CA ASN A 33 -16.42 -3.58 -16.19
C ASN A 33 -15.50 -4.01 -15.03
N ALA A 34 -14.22 -3.65 -15.12
CA ALA A 34 -13.26 -3.80 -14.05
C ALA A 34 -13.75 -2.90 -12.93
N SER A 35 -13.97 -3.49 -11.75
CA SER A 35 -14.26 -2.75 -10.53
C SER A 35 -13.40 -1.48 -10.50
N PRO A 36 -14.01 -0.28 -10.47
CA PRO A 36 -13.28 0.99 -10.61
C PRO A 36 -12.20 1.20 -9.53
N VAL A 37 -12.21 0.39 -8.48
CA VAL A 37 -11.33 0.45 -7.31
C VAL A 37 -9.86 0.27 -7.66
N ALA A 38 -9.48 -0.64 -8.56
CA ALA A 38 -8.06 -0.89 -8.86
C ALA A 38 -7.42 0.23 -9.70
N LYS A 39 -8.20 0.86 -10.60
CA LYS A 39 -7.74 2.00 -11.41
C LYS A 39 -7.72 3.30 -10.59
N LEU A 40 -8.63 3.46 -9.64
CA LEU A 40 -8.64 4.60 -8.70
C LEU A 40 -7.44 4.56 -7.74
N SER A 41 -7.02 3.39 -7.26
CA SER A 41 -5.89 3.29 -6.33
C SER A 41 -4.53 3.65 -6.94
N LEU A 42 -4.31 3.36 -8.22
CA LEU A 42 -3.04 3.71 -8.87
C LEU A 42 -2.95 5.22 -9.17
N SER A 43 -4.06 5.82 -9.63
CA SER A 43 -4.14 7.26 -9.87
C SER A 43 -4.09 8.08 -8.57
N ALA A 44 -4.74 7.61 -7.50
CA ALA A 44 -4.66 8.25 -6.19
C ALA A 44 -3.25 8.15 -5.59
N ALA A 45 -2.56 7.00 -5.75
CA ALA A 45 -1.20 6.83 -5.27
C ALA A 45 -0.19 7.74 -5.99
N SER A 46 -0.35 7.97 -7.30
CA SER A 46 0.47 8.95 -8.02
C SER A 46 0.20 10.37 -7.53
N THR A 47 -1.07 10.78 -7.42
CA THR A 47 -1.42 12.12 -6.91
C THR A 47 -0.94 12.35 -5.49
N ASP A 48 -1.00 11.33 -4.62
CA ASP A 48 -0.51 11.42 -3.26
C ASP A 48 1.01 11.57 -3.16
N ARG A 49 1.75 10.94 -4.09
CA ARG A 49 3.19 11.16 -4.24
C ARG A 49 3.48 12.57 -4.76
N ASP A 50 2.73 13.04 -5.76
CA ASP A 50 2.90 14.38 -6.32
C ASP A 50 2.63 15.47 -5.27
N ASN A 51 1.54 15.33 -4.49
CA ASN A 51 1.22 16.25 -3.40
C ASN A 51 2.31 16.25 -2.31
N LEU A 52 2.92 15.09 -2.02
CA LEU A 52 4.02 15.01 -1.05
C LEU A 52 5.28 15.72 -1.58
N LEU A 53 5.60 15.55 -2.86
CA LEU A 53 6.73 16.24 -3.50
C LEU A 53 6.49 17.76 -3.50
N GLU A 54 5.27 18.21 -3.80
CA GLU A 54 4.89 19.62 -3.73
C GLU A 54 5.02 20.17 -2.30
N ALA A 55 4.50 19.45 -1.30
CA ALA A 55 4.62 19.83 0.11
C ALA A 55 6.07 19.91 0.58
N LEU A 56 6.95 19.04 0.07
CA LEU A 56 8.39 19.04 0.33
C LEU A 56 9.16 20.03 -0.54
N LYS A 57 8.51 20.70 -1.50
CA LYS A 57 9.14 21.51 -2.56
C LYS A 57 10.25 20.75 -3.30
N GLN A 58 10.07 19.45 -3.47
CA GLN A 58 11.00 18.58 -4.15
C GLN A 58 10.66 18.47 -5.64
N PRO A 59 11.65 18.61 -6.53
CA PRO A 59 11.40 18.57 -7.98
C PRO A 59 11.13 17.15 -8.49
N SER A 60 11.68 16.12 -7.81
CA SER A 60 11.62 14.73 -8.29
C SER A 60 11.46 13.76 -7.13
N GLY A 61 10.82 12.63 -7.41
CA GLY A 61 10.70 11.53 -6.46
C GLY A 61 12.00 10.77 -6.21
N GLU A 62 12.94 10.85 -7.15
CA GLU A 62 14.28 10.28 -7.05
C GLU A 62 15.14 11.04 -6.05
N ASP A 63 15.11 12.37 -6.08
CA ASP A 63 15.84 13.24 -5.15
C ASP A 63 15.37 13.05 -3.71
N LEU A 64 14.06 12.90 -3.53
CA LEU A 64 13.45 12.49 -2.26
C LEU A 64 13.99 11.11 -1.84
N TYR A 65 13.97 10.12 -2.74
CA TYR A 65 14.43 8.76 -2.44
C TYR A 65 15.89 8.74 -1.98
N TYR A 66 16.79 9.45 -2.66
CA TYR A 66 18.19 9.56 -2.24
C TYR A 66 18.33 10.23 -0.87
N SER A 67 17.57 11.30 -0.62
CA SER A 67 17.57 11.96 0.68
C SER A 67 17.17 11.03 1.82
N LEU A 68 16.13 10.21 1.62
CA LEU A 68 15.73 9.20 2.61
C LEU A 68 16.76 8.09 2.75
N TYR A 69 17.37 7.65 1.64
CA TYR A 69 18.43 6.64 1.63
C TYR A 69 19.68 7.10 2.38
N GLU A 70 20.00 8.40 2.32
CA GLU A 70 21.07 9.04 3.10
C GLU A 70 20.74 9.17 4.60
N GLY A 71 19.54 8.74 5.03
CA GLY A 71 19.09 8.90 6.41
C GLY A 71 18.74 10.35 6.72
N LYS A 72 18.07 11.05 5.80
CA LYS A 72 17.36 12.31 6.09
C LYS A 72 15.87 12.04 6.33
N SER A 73 15.28 12.81 7.23
CA SER A 73 13.88 12.68 7.61
C SER A 73 13.07 13.58 6.72
N LEU A 74 11.77 13.31 6.58
CA LEU A 74 10.88 14.17 5.80
C LEU A 74 10.88 15.61 6.36
N ALA A 75 10.99 15.78 7.68
CA ALA A 75 11.14 17.08 8.31
C ALA A 75 12.44 17.79 7.90
N LYS A 76 13.56 17.04 7.82
CA LYS A 76 14.85 17.59 7.42
C LYS A 76 14.85 17.98 5.94
N VAL A 77 14.31 17.12 5.07
CA VAL A 77 14.14 17.42 3.64
C VAL A 77 13.26 18.65 3.44
N ALA A 78 12.12 18.73 4.14
CA ALA A 78 11.25 19.92 4.09
C ALA A 78 12.00 21.19 4.52
N SER A 79 12.73 21.12 5.63
CA SER A 79 13.50 22.26 6.16
C SER A 79 14.59 22.72 5.18
N GLU A 80 15.33 21.78 4.57
CA GLU A 80 16.36 22.08 3.57
C GLU A 80 15.77 22.77 2.32
N ASN A 81 14.55 22.41 1.94
CA ASN A 81 13.85 22.98 0.78
C ASN A 81 12.96 24.18 1.13
N SER A 82 13.05 24.72 2.36
CA SER A 82 12.18 25.82 2.84
C SER A 82 10.68 25.51 2.69
N ALA A 83 10.31 24.25 2.86
CA ALA A 83 8.95 23.73 2.89
C ALA A 83 8.42 23.71 4.33
N ASP A 84 7.09 23.75 4.46
CA ASP A 84 6.45 23.71 5.77
C ASP A 84 6.28 22.25 6.25
N VAL A 85 7.01 21.90 7.30
CA VAL A 85 6.93 20.57 7.93
C VAL A 85 5.51 20.28 8.42
N GLN A 86 4.74 21.29 8.86
CA GLN A 86 3.36 21.10 9.28
C GLN A 86 2.46 20.70 8.11
N GLN A 87 2.66 21.28 6.92
CA GLN A 87 1.92 20.87 5.72
C GLN A 87 2.20 19.41 5.35
N VAL A 88 3.43 18.94 5.52
CA VAL A 88 3.79 17.52 5.29
C VAL A 88 3.08 16.59 6.29
N ILE A 89 3.02 16.99 7.57
CA ILE A 89 2.32 16.23 8.61
C ILE A 89 0.81 16.18 8.32
N ASP A 90 0.21 17.32 7.98
CA ASP A 90 -1.22 17.41 7.66
C ASP A 90 -1.60 16.58 6.44
N LEU A 91 -0.75 16.63 5.41
CA LEU A 91 -0.91 15.85 4.18
C LEU A 91 -0.88 14.34 4.48
N GLN A 92 0.12 13.88 5.21
CA GLN A 92 0.24 12.46 5.55
C GLN A 92 -0.88 11.99 6.49
N THR A 93 -1.32 12.85 7.41
CA THR A 93 -2.49 12.60 8.26
C THR A 93 -3.75 12.40 7.43
N LYS A 94 -4.01 13.27 6.45
CA LYS A 94 -5.15 13.13 5.53
C LYS A 94 -5.06 11.87 4.69
N GLN A 95 -3.88 11.54 4.17
CA GLN A 95 -3.66 10.34 3.36
C GLN A 95 -3.93 9.06 4.15
N LEU A 96 -3.37 8.95 5.36
CA LEU A 96 -3.57 7.78 6.22
C LEU A 96 -5.02 7.67 6.68
N THR A 97 -5.68 8.79 6.98
CA THR A 97 -7.11 8.84 7.30
C THR A 97 -7.95 8.28 6.15
N ARG A 98 -7.71 8.73 4.91
CA ARG A 98 -8.43 8.19 3.74
C ARG A 98 -8.22 6.70 3.55
N GLN A 99 -7.01 6.19 3.79
CA GLN A 99 -6.75 4.75 3.71
C GLN A 99 -7.52 3.97 4.78
N LEU A 100 -7.63 4.52 5.99
CA LEU A 100 -8.44 3.93 7.07
C LEU A 100 -9.93 3.97 6.74
N ASP A 101 -10.42 5.06 6.16
CA ASP A 101 -11.81 5.17 5.69
C ASP A 101 -12.13 4.12 4.62
N GLN A 102 -11.23 3.92 3.66
CA GLN A 102 -11.36 2.89 2.61
C GLN A 102 -11.34 1.47 3.20
N ARG A 103 -10.51 1.23 4.23
CA ARG A 103 -10.47 -0.06 4.93
C ARG A 103 -11.75 -0.30 5.72
N LEU A 104 -12.30 0.72 6.36
CA LEU A 104 -13.58 0.62 7.07
C LEU A 104 -14.72 0.34 6.07
N ALA A 105 -14.77 1.09 4.97
CA ALA A 105 -15.78 0.92 3.93
C ALA A 105 -15.70 -0.43 3.21
N SER A 106 -14.50 -0.98 3.03
CA SER A 106 -14.30 -2.33 2.47
C SER A 106 -14.51 -3.46 3.49
N GLY A 107 -14.78 -3.13 4.76
CA GLY A 107 -14.94 -4.11 5.84
C GLY A 107 -13.62 -4.77 6.28
N GLY A 108 -12.48 -4.23 5.87
CA GLY A 108 -11.15 -4.71 6.26
C GLY A 108 -10.78 -4.38 7.72
N ILE A 109 -11.48 -3.44 8.35
CA ILE A 109 -11.35 -3.10 9.79
C ILE A 109 -12.73 -2.84 10.39
N THR A 110 -12.84 -3.00 11.71
CA THR A 110 -14.07 -2.65 12.46
C THR A 110 -14.08 -1.18 12.90
N LEU A 111 -15.24 -0.66 13.30
CA LEU A 111 -15.36 0.72 13.80
C LEU A 111 -14.50 0.97 15.06
N GLU A 112 -14.43 -0.01 15.96
CA GLU A 112 -13.58 0.04 17.16
C GLU A 112 -12.09 0.16 16.77
N GLN A 113 -11.65 -0.66 15.81
CA GLN A 113 -10.27 -0.61 15.29
C GLN A 113 -9.98 0.72 14.59
N TYR A 114 -10.90 1.22 13.77
CA TYR A 114 -10.77 2.52 13.13
C TYR A 114 -10.53 3.65 14.13
N LYS A 115 -11.32 3.68 15.22
CA LYS A 115 -11.18 4.69 16.28
C LYS A 115 -9.85 4.58 17.01
N ALA A 116 -9.39 3.35 17.29
CA ALA A 116 -8.07 3.11 17.87
C ALA A 116 -6.95 3.64 16.96
N TYR A 117 -6.99 3.31 15.67
CA TYR A 117 -6.00 3.79 14.71
C TYR A 117 -6.03 5.30 14.56
N MET A 118 -7.21 5.93 14.47
CA MET A 118 -7.36 7.38 14.41
C MET A 118 -6.74 8.11 15.60
N ALA A 119 -6.78 7.53 16.80
CA ALA A 119 -6.15 8.12 17.97
C ALA A 119 -4.62 8.11 17.87
N GLU A 120 -4.03 7.13 17.19
CA GLU A 120 -2.58 6.98 17.03
C GLU A 120 -2.02 7.68 15.79
N VAL A 121 -2.85 7.98 14.78
CA VAL A 121 -2.40 8.60 13.51
C VAL A 121 -1.51 9.83 13.74
N PRO A 122 -1.86 10.82 14.58
CA PRO A 122 -1.02 12.01 14.74
C PRO A 122 0.39 11.69 15.24
N ASP A 123 0.52 10.78 16.19
CA ASP A 123 1.79 10.36 16.77
C ASP A 123 2.61 9.52 15.78
N ILE A 124 1.96 8.61 15.05
CA ILE A 124 2.60 7.79 14.01
C ILE A 124 3.18 8.71 12.91
N ILE A 125 2.38 9.66 12.42
CA ILE A 125 2.83 10.57 11.36
C ILE A 125 3.96 11.48 11.88
N ARG A 126 3.83 12.04 13.08
CA ARG A 126 4.88 12.86 13.68
C ARG A 126 6.17 12.05 13.81
N SER A 127 6.09 10.85 14.38
CA SER A 127 7.24 9.95 14.48
C SER A 127 7.85 9.68 13.11
N SER A 128 7.06 9.30 12.10
CA SER A 128 7.54 9.01 10.75
C SER A 128 8.16 10.23 10.04
N VAL A 129 7.67 11.44 10.32
CA VAL A 129 8.19 12.68 9.71
C VAL A 129 9.53 13.09 10.31
N TYR A 130 9.75 12.81 11.59
CA TYR A 130 10.96 13.19 12.32
C TYR A 130 11.98 12.04 12.47
N SER A 131 11.57 10.78 12.30
CA SER A 131 12.46 9.61 12.42
C SER A 131 13.35 9.44 11.19
N LEU A 132 14.48 8.75 11.40
CA LEU A 132 15.61 8.57 10.49
C LEU A 132 16.04 7.10 10.43
#